data_AF-A0A327M4W7-F1
#
_entry.id   AF-A0A327M4W7-F1
#
_cell.length_a   1.000
_cell.length_b   1.000
_cell.length_c   1.000
_cell.angle_alpha   90.00
_cell.angle_beta   90.00
_cell.angle_gamma   90.00
#
_symmetry.space_group_name_H-M   'P 1'
#
loop_
_entity.id
_entity.type
_entity.pdbx_description
1 polymer ?
#
loop_
_entity_poly.entity_id
_entity_poly.type
_entity_poly.pdbx_seq_one_letter_code
_entity_poly.pdbx_strand_id
1 'polypeptide(L)'
;MSMPEAVPTLTAIESMRGTLAMARALVDSGRQVDLVGLDGGAAALCAAISLLPREQGRTMLPALLSLVAEIDGLRCALQPG
;
A
#
# COMPACT_ATOMS: atom_id res chain seq x y z
N MET A 1 4.10 -25.17 -4.27
CA MET A 1 4.38 -23.74 -4.00
C MET A 1 3.49 -22.97 -4.95
N SER A 2 2.37 -22.43 -4.47
CA SER A 2 1.39 -21.73 -5.32
C SER A 2 2.04 -20.48 -5.91
N MET A 3 1.89 -20.27 -7.22
CA MET A 3 2.39 -19.05 -7.87
C MET A 3 1.58 -17.85 -7.38
N PRO A 4 2.22 -16.68 -7.17
CA PRO A 4 1.47 -15.47 -6.87
C PRO A 4 0.60 -15.11 -8.07
N GLU A 5 -0.70 -14.99 -7.83
CA GLU A 5 -1.66 -14.60 -8.85
C GLU A 5 -1.78 -13.08 -8.90
N ALA A 6 -1.92 -12.53 -10.11
CA ALA A 6 -1.99 -11.09 -10.33
C ALA A 6 -3.23 -10.45 -9.66
N VAL A 7 -4.37 -11.14 -9.67
CA VAL A 7 -5.63 -10.60 -9.10
C VAL A 7 -5.55 -10.44 -7.57
N PRO A 8 -5.17 -11.46 -6.77
CA PRO A 8 -4.98 -11.30 -5.33
C PRO A 8 -3.97 -10.21 -4.96
N THR A 9 -2.92 -10.07 -5.76
CA THR A 9 -1.90 -9.03 -5.53
C THR A 9 -2.48 -7.62 -5.75
N LEU A 10 -3.28 -7.43 -6.81
CA LEU A 10 -3.95 -6.15 -7.06
C LEU A 10 -4.95 -5.80 -5.94
N THR A 11 -5.77 -6.76 -5.52
CA THR A 11 -6.72 -6.57 -4.40
C THR A 11 -6.00 -6.21 -3.11
N ALA A 12 -4.83 -6.80 -2.85
CA ALA A 12 -4.03 -6.48 -1.68
C ALA A 12 -3.45 -5.05 -1.75
N ILE A 13 -3.01 -4.59 -2.92
CA ILE A 13 -2.57 -3.20 -3.15
C ILE A 13 -3.73 -2.24 -2.86
N GLU A 14 -4.91 -2.51 -3.40
CA GLU A 14 -6.09 -1.66 -3.22
C GLU A 14 -6.57 -1.62 -1.77
N SER A 15 -6.53 -2.77 -1.09
CA SER A 15 -6.90 -2.86 0.33
C SER A 15 -5.96 -2.02 1.20
N MET A 16 -4.64 -2.16 1.00
CA MET A 16 -3.66 -1.36 1.73
C MET A 16 -3.83 0.14 1.46
N ARG A 17 -4.07 0.51 0.20
CA ARG A 17 -4.35 1.90 -0.18
C ARG A 17 -5.55 2.44 0.57
N GLY A 18 -6.65 1.68 0.66
CA GLY A 18 -7.84 2.05 1.42
C GLY A 18 -7.55 2.23 2.92
N THR A 19 -6.76 1.34 3.52
CA THR A 19 -6.33 1.48 4.92
C THR A 19 -5.51 2.75 5.14
N LEU A 20 -4.58 3.08 4.25
CA LEU A 20 -3.75 4.29 4.36
C LEU A 20 -4.57 5.57 4.17
N ALA A 21 -5.50 5.58 3.22
CA ALA A 21 -6.41 6.72 3.02
C ALA A 21 -7.27 6.96 4.27
N MET A 22 -7.77 5.90 4.91
CA MET A 22 -8.49 6.00 6.18
C MET A 22 -7.58 6.50 7.30
N ALA A 23 -6.35 5.96 7.42
CA ALA A 23 -5.38 6.44 8.41
C ALA A 23 -5.06 7.93 8.23
N ARG A 24 -4.88 8.39 6.99
CA ARG A 24 -4.66 9.81 6.66
C ARG A 24 -5.82 10.67 7.13
N ALA A 25 -7.06 10.28 6.80
CA ALA A 25 -8.25 11.00 7.24
C ALA A 25 -8.36 11.08 8.79
N LEU A 26 -7.95 10.02 9.49
CA LEU A 26 -7.89 10.02 10.95
C LEU A 26 -6.85 11.01 11.48
N VAL A 27 -5.64 11.01 10.93
CA VAL A 27 -4.58 11.96 11.32
C VAL A 27 -5.00 13.40 11.04
N ASP A 28 -5.58 13.66 9.87
CA ASP A 28 -6.10 14.98 9.50
C ASP A 28 -7.19 15.48 10.46
N SER A 29 -7.94 14.56 11.08
CA SER A 29 -8.92 14.87 12.13
C SER A 29 -8.32 15.07 13.53
N GLY A 30 -6.99 15.06 13.66
CA GLY A 30 -6.27 15.20 14.93
C GLY A 30 -6.20 13.91 15.76
N ARG A 31 -6.56 12.76 15.18
CA ARG A 31 -6.47 11.47 15.87
C ARG A 31 -5.08 10.86 15.69
N GLN A 32 -4.58 10.23 16.75
CA GLN A 32 -3.42 9.37 16.64
C GLN A 32 -3.81 8.05 15.97
N VAL A 33 -2.93 7.56 15.10
CA VAL A 33 -3.06 6.27 14.43
C VAL A 33 -1.83 5.43 14.75
N ASP A 34 -2.03 4.15 15.01
CA ASP A 34 -0.96 3.17 15.05
C ASP A 34 -0.83 2.52 13.67
N LEU A 35 0.38 2.52 13.13
CA LEU A 35 0.72 1.94 11.82
C LEU A 35 1.45 0.59 11.97
N VAL A 36 1.38 -0.03 13.14
CA VAL A 36 1.89 -1.39 13.37
C VAL A 36 1.41 -2.33 12.26
N GLY A 37 2.36 -3.08 11.70
CA GLY A 37 2.11 -4.05 10.63
C GLY A 37 2.17 -3.48 9.21
N LEU A 38 2.24 -2.16 9.03
CA LEU A 38 2.34 -1.54 7.69
C LEU A 38 3.60 -1.99 6.95
N ASP A 39 4.77 -1.97 7.60
CA ASP A 39 6.03 -2.42 7.00
C ASP A 39 5.97 -3.89 6.59
N GLY A 40 5.37 -4.73 7.42
CA GLY A 40 5.18 -6.16 7.14
C GLY A 40 4.27 -6.39 5.94
N GLY A 41 3.15 -5.65 5.87
CA GLY A 41 2.26 -5.66 4.72
C GLY A 41 2.95 -5.19 3.44
N ALA A 42 3.70 -4.10 3.51
CA ALA A 42 4.44 -3.55 2.38
C ALA A 42 5.50 -4.53 1.87
N ALA A 43 6.25 -5.17 2.78
CA ALA A 43 7.21 -6.20 2.43
C ALA A 43 6.56 -7.40 1.73
N ALA A 44 5.39 -7.85 2.22
CA ALA A 44 4.64 -8.93 1.60
C ALA A 44 4.15 -8.57 0.18
N LEU A 45 3.65 -7.35 -0.03
CA LEU A 45 3.28 -6.85 -1.35
C LEU A 45 4.49 -6.79 -2.30
N CYS A 46 5.61 -6.23 -1.84
CA CYS A 46 6.85 -6.16 -2.61
C CYS A 46 7.34 -7.55 -3.04
N ALA A 47 7.29 -8.53 -2.14
CA ALA A 47 7.64 -9.91 -2.44
C ALA A 47 6.69 -10.53 -3.47
N ALA A 48 5.38 -10.35 -3.33
CA ALA A 48 4.39 -10.86 -4.27
C ALA A 48 4.59 -10.29 -5.68
N ILE A 49 4.81 -8.97 -5.80
CA ILE A 49 5.02 -8.30 -7.08
C ILE A 49 6.35 -8.73 -7.73
N SER A 50 7.41 -8.90 -6.95
CA SER A 50 8.73 -9.31 -7.44
C SER A 50 8.73 -10.71 -8.07
N LEU A 51 7.74 -11.52 -7.72
CA LEU A 51 7.55 -12.87 -8.26
C LEU A 51 6.65 -12.90 -9.53
N LEU A 52 6.02 -11.79 -9.89
CA LEU A 52 5.17 -11.73 -11.08
C LEU A 52 6.01 -11.65 -12.36
N PRO A 53 5.54 -12.25 -13.47
CA PRO A 53 6.08 -11.96 -14.79
C PRO A 53 6.04 -10.46 -15.08
N ARG A 54 7.07 -9.95 -15.74
CA ARG A 54 7.24 -8.51 -16.01
C ARG A 54 5.99 -7.85 -16.61
N GLU A 55 5.36 -8.49 -17.59
CA GLU A 55 4.14 -7.97 -18.22
C GLU A 55 2.98 -7.83 -17.24
N GLN A 56 2.81 -8.80 -16.33
CA GLN A 56 1.79 -8.73 -15.28
C GLN A 56 2.13 -7.70 -14.21
N GLY A 57 3.42 -7.58 -13.82
CA GLY A 57 3.84 -6.53 -12.91
C GLY A 57 3.63 -5.13 -13.48
N ARG A 58 3.80 -4.94 -14.79
CA ARG A 58 3.58 -3.65 -15.47
C ARG A 58 2.12 -3.19 -15.41
N THR A 59 1.15 -4.10 -15.44
CA THR A 59 -0.27 -3.71 -15.34
C THR A 59 -0.63 -3.18 -13.96
N MET A 60 0.16 -3.48 -12.92
CA MET A 60 -0.05 -3.00 -11.55
C MET A 60 0.53 -1.62 -11.29
N LEU A 61 1.32 -1.06 -12.22
CA LEU A 61 2.02 0.20 -12.03
C LEU A 61 1.09 1.36 -11.60
N PRO A 62 -0.10 1.55 -12.19
CA PRO A 62 -1.03 2.59 -11.74
C PRO A 62 -1.46 2.41 -10.27
N ALA A 63 -1.76 1.18 -9.85
CA ALA A 63 -2.18 0.88 -8.49
C ALA A 63 -1.03 1.12 -7.49
N LEU A 64 0.20 0.75 -7.86
CA LEU A 64 1.40 0.98 -7.04
C LEU A 64 1.71 2.46 -6.88
N LEU A 65 1.63 3.24 -7.96
CA LEU A 65 1.83 4.69 -7.88
C LEU A 65 0.78 5.35 -6.99
N SER A 66 -0.48 4.90 -7.06
CA SER A 66 -1.53 5.39 -6.17
C SER A 66 -1.26 5.02 -4.71
N LEU A 67 -0.75 3.82 -4.43
CA LEU A 67 -0.37 3.40 -3.09
C LEU A 67 0.77 4.27 -2.53
N VAL A 68 1.81 4.53 -3.34
CA VAL A 68 2.93 5.42 -2.96
C VAL A 68 2.42 6.83 -2.64
N ALA A 69 1.51 7.37 -3.44
CA ALA A 69 0.92 8.68 -3.18
C ALA A 69 0.18 8.75 -1.84
N GLU A 70 -0.54 7.69 -1.44
CA GLU A 70 -1.19 7.63 -0.11
C GLU A 70 -0.16 7.54 1.03
N ILE A 71 0.92 6.79 0.85
CA ILE A 71 2.02 6.71 1.85
C ILE A 71 2.67 8.08 2.03
N ASP A 72 3.01 8.75 0.93
CA ASP A 72 3.61 10.08 0.94
C ASP A 72 2.65 11.11 1.55
N GLY A 73 1.36 11.01 1.20
CA GLY A 73 0.28 11.73 1.85
C GLY A 73 0.34 11.51 3.36
N LEU A 74 0.13 10.30 3.85
CA LEU A 74 0.13 10.01 5.28
C LEU A 74 1.41 10.50 6.00
N ARG A 75 2.59 10.32 5.38
CA ARG A 75 3.85 10.85 5.92
C ARG A 75 3.80 12.35 6.16
N CYS A 76 3.32 13.14 5.19
CA CYS A 76 3.18 14.59 5.35
C CYS A 76 2.19 14.96 6.48
N ALA A 77 1.17 14.14 6.74
CA ALA A 77 0.19 14.37 7.81
C ALA A 77 0.81 14.20 9.21
N LEU A 78 1.73 13.25 9.30
CA LEU A 78 2.38 12.86 10.56
C LEU A 78 3.54 13.79 10.92
N GLN A 79 3.98 14.67 10.01
CA GLN A 79 5.02 15.64 10.34
C GLN A 79 4.48 16.62 11.39
N PRO A 80 5.24 16.89 12.47
CA PRO A 80 4.85 17.90 13.44
C PRO A 80 4.79 19.27 12.73
N GLY A 81 3.66 19.96 12.89
CA GLY A 81 3.47 21.34 12.46
C GLY A 81 4.21 22.35 13.33
#